data_AF-A0A1T4S4N0-F1
#
_entry.id   AF-A0A1T4S4N0-F1
#
_cell.length_a   1.000
_cell.length_b   1.000
_cell.length_c   1.000
_cell.angle_alpha   90.00
_cell.angle_beta   90.00
_cell.angle_gamma   90.00
#
_symmetry.space_group_name_H-M   'P 1'
#
loop_
_entity.id
_entity.type
_entity.pdbx_description
1 polymer ?
#
loop_
_entity_poly.entity_id
_entity_poly.type
_entity_poly.pdbx_seq_one_letter_code
_entity_poly.pdbx_strand_id
1 'polypeptide(L)'
;MRDANALIILRRTAFVPEGTGAVELPPEAVQALMRWAQDHGLGQVEMKRAHQGSDFVPQMRKIVHDVARRRERALTQLRSQGKHVARVLLTPEWRIAVGLGEKNNAHEIGLTLHGTYGWPVIPGSGLKGVTAAHVYSRDEITTENRKRIREIFGSPRPQEQSKQNSESADQETDRAARGSVRFLDALATDGQVKVTVDVLTPHVKPYYDSTLTHREGEKPHPPAEHHQPVPVHFLTVSGGTFTADLVGDSEEDIAYAASCLQEAVEEQGVGAKTSAGYGYMTTRRGEM
;
A
#
# COMPACT_ATOMS: atom_id res chain seq x y z
N MET A 1 -5.18 -21.45 -16.07
CA MET A 1 -5.07 -20.38 -15.04
C MET A 1 -4.16 -19.20 -15.42
N ARG A 2 -3.48 -19.21 -16.58
CA ARG A 2 -2.53 -18.14 -16.97
C ARG A 2 -3.18 -16.75 -17.14
N ASP A 3 -4.49 -16.70 -17.34
CA ASP A 3 -5.21 -15.47 -17.69
C ASP A 3 -6.08 -14.87 -16.59
N ALA A 4 -6.15 -15.51 -15.43
CA ALA A 4 -7.12 -15.13 -14.40
C ALA A 4 -6.67 -13.90 -13.60
N ASN A 5 -7.67 -13.10 -13.20
CA ASN A 5 -7.47 -11.89 -12.42
C ASN A 5 -6.84 -12.25 -11.07
N ALA A 6 -5.69 -11.66 -10.75
CA ALA A 6 -4.96 -11.97 -9.53
C ALA A 6 -5.76 -11.68 -8.25
N LEU A 7 -6.71 -10.74 -8.25
CA LEU A 7 -7.64 -10.59 -7.12
C LEU A 7 -8.52 -11.83 -6.93
N ILE A 8 -9.00 -12.41 -8.03
CA ILE A 8 -9.84 -13.62 -7.98
C ILE A 8 -8.99 -14.81 -7.52
N ILE A 9 -7.78 -14.95 -8.06
CA ILE A 9 -6.86 -16.02 -7.67
C ILE A 9 -6.40 -15.86 -6.22
N LEU A 10 -6.10 -14.65 -5.77
CA LEU A 10 -5.50 -14.42 -4.46
C LEU A 10 -6.51 -14.18 -3.34
N ARG A 11 -7.76 -13.79 -3.63
CA ARG A 11 -8.79 -13.53 -2.61
C ARG A 11 -10.04 -14.41 -2.72
N ARG A 12 -10.26 -15.08 -3.84
CA ARG A 12 -11.52 -15.80 -4.10
C ARG A 12 -11.36 -17.26 -4.49
N THR A 13 -10.14 -17.81 -4.56
CA THR A 13 -9.95 -19.27 -4.51
C THR A 13 -10.10 -19.75 -3.06
N ALA A 14 -11.30 -19.58 -2.52
CA ALA A 14 -11.76 -20.33 -1.38
C ALA A 14 -12.15 -21.71 -1.91
N PHE A 15 -11.33 -22.74 -1.67
CA PHE A 15 -11.82 -24.11 -1.82
C PHE A 15 -12.86 -24.29 -0.73
N VAL A 16 -14.15 -24.33 -1.09
CA VAL A 16 -15.23 -24.58 -0.14
C VAL A 16 -15.08 -26.01 0.36
N PRO A 17 -14.71 -26.25 1.64
CA PRO A 17 -14.86 -27.57 2.22
C PRO A 17 -16.37 -27.80 2.37
N GLU A 18 -16.85 -29.03 2.17
CA GLU A 18 -18.23 -29.37 2.49
C GLU A 18 -18.44 -29.27 4.02
N GLY A 19 -18.80 -28.07 4.53
CA GLY A 19 -19.01 -27.82 5.97
C GLY A 19 -19.21 -26.34 6.35
N THR A 20 -19.69 -26.08 7.56
CA THR A 20 -19.99 -24.73 8.11
C THR A 20 -18.78 -24.03 8.75
N GLY A 21 -17.56 -24.53 8.53
CA GLY A 21 -16.32 -23.97 9.07
C GLY A 21 -15.79 -22.78 8.26
N ALA A 22 -14.94 -21.95 8.87
CA ALA A 22 -14.16 -20.95 8.14
C ALA A 22 -13.28 -21.64 7.08
N VAL A 23 -13.23 -21.08 5.87
CA VAL A 23 -12.43 -21.66 4.77
C VAL A 23 -10.96 -21.30 4.98
N GLU A 24 -10.17 -22.24 5.51
CA GLU A 24 -8.71 -22.13 5.57
C GLU A 24 -8.06 -22.90 4.42
N LEU A 25 -7.17 -22.23 3.68
CA LEU A 25 -6.39 -22.88 2.63
C LEU A 25 -5.27 -23.72 3.24
N PRO A 26 -5.02 -24.96 2.76
CA PRO A 26 -3.84 -25.71 3.15
C PRO A 26 -2.55 -24.91 2.90
N PRO A 27 -1.52 -24.99 3.77
CA PRO A 27 -0.27 -24.26 3.59
C PRO A 27 0.38 -24.46 2.22
N GLU A 28 0.28 -25.67 1.65
CA GLU A 28 0.78 -26.00 0.31
C GLU A 28 0.06 -25.21 -0.79
N ALA A 29 -1.25 -25.01 -0.66
CA ALA A 29 -2.05 -24.23 -1.60
C ALA A 29 -1.68 -22.74 -1.52
N VAL A 30 -1.45 -22.21 -0.31
CA VAL A 30 -0.96 -20.84 -0.12
C VAL A 30 0.40 -20.68 -0.79
N GLN A 31 1.34 -21.60 -0.57
CA GLN A 31 2.66 -21.55 -1.21
C GLN A 31 2.57 -21.64 -2.75
N ALA A 32 1.68 -22.48 -3.29
CA ALA A 32 1.46 -22.57 -4.73
C ALA A 32 0.91 -21.27 -5.31
N LEU A 33 -0.03 -20.61 -4.63
CA LEU A 33 -0.55 -19.30 -5.02
C LEU A 33 0.53 -18.22 -5.00
N MET A 34 1.38 -18.22 -3.98
CA MET A 34 2.52 -17.31 -3.85
C MET A 34 3.54 -17.49 -4.97
N ARG A 35 3.91 -18.74 -5.28
CA ARG A 35 4.80 -19.07 -6.40
C ARG A 35 4.19 -18.66 -7.72
N TRP A 36 2.91 -18.97 -7.95
CA TRP A 36 2.20 -18.53 -9.14
C TRP A 36 2.24 -17.01 -9.31
N ALA A 37 1.96 -16.27 -8.23
CA ALA A 37 1.96 -14.81 -8.22
C ALA A 37 3.31 -14.22 -8.62
N GLN A 38 4.40 -14.77 -8.08
CA GLN A 38 5.77 -14.38 -8.42
C GLN A 38 6.12 -14.74 -9.88
N ASP A 39 5.91 -16.01 -10.27
CA ASP A 39 6.35 -16.54 -11.55
C ASP A 39 5.58 -15.95 -12.74
N HIS A 40 4.32 -15.56 -12.51
CA HIS A 40 3.44 -15.02 -13.55
C HIS A 40 3.18 -13.52 -13.40
N GLY A 41 3.89 -12.83 -12.50
CA GLY A 41 3.72 -11.40 -12.25
C GLY A 41 2.27 -11.02 -11.99
N LEU A 42 1.56 -11.78 -11.14
CA LEU A 42 0.13 -11.60 -10.84
C LEU A 42 -0.79 -11.61 -12.07
N GLY A 43 -0.42 -12.34 -13.13
CA GLY A 43 -1.21 -12.39 -14.36
C GLY A 43 -1.25 -11.06 -15.11
N GLN A 44 -0.27 -10.18 -14.90
CA GLN A 44 -0.04 -8.96 -15.68
C GLN A 44 0.54 -9.25 -17.08
N VAL A 45 1.23 -10.39 -17.21
CA VAL A 45 1.97 -10.77 -18.41
C VAL A 45 1.24 -11.88 -19.14
N GLU A 46 1.11 -11.72 -20.45
CA GLU A 46 0.65 -12.77 -21.36
C GLU A 46 1.84 -13.25 -22.20
N MET A 47 1.97 -14.56 -22.36
CA MET A 47 2.99 -15.15 -23.22
C MET A 47 2.46 -15.17 -24.66
N LYS A 48 3.05 -14.36 -25.55
CA LYS A 48 2.71 -14.36 -26.98
C LYS A 48 3.81 -14.99 -27.81
N ARG A 49 3.44 -15.70 -28.87
CA ARG A 49 4.42 -16.20 -29.84
C ARG A 49 5.15 -15.03 -30.48
N ALA A 50 6.47 -15.14 -30.58
CA ALA A 50 7.28 -14.21 -31.37
C ALA A 50 6.79 -14.22 -32.84
N HIS A 51 6.88 -13.07 -33.52
CA HIS A 51 6.46 -12.96 -34.92
C HIS A 51 7.31 -13.83 -35.87
N GLN A 52 8.49 -14.30 -35.42
CA GLN A 52 9.33 -15.29 -36.08
C GLN A 52 9.98 -16.18 -34.99
N GLY A 53 9.65 -17.48 -34.97
CA GLY A 53 10.25 -18.48 -34.05
C GLY A 53 9.24 -19.30 -33.23
N SER A 54 9.72 -20.35 -32.55
CA SER A 54 8.95 -21.17 -31.61
C SER A 54 8.81 -20.54 -30.22
N ASP A 55 9.52 -19.44 -29.97
CA ASP A 55 9.69 -18.87 -28.65
C ASP A 55 8.50 -17.99 -28.25
N PHE A 56 8.15 -18.05 -26.96
CA PHE A 56 7.12 -17.21 -26.36
C PHE A 56 7.78 -16.03 -25.64
N VAL A 57 7.32 -14.82 -25.93
CA VAL A 57 7.81 -13.59 -25.32
C VAL A 57 6.77 -13.07 -24.33
N PRO A 58 7.17 -12.73 -23.09
CA PRO A 58 6.29 -12.08 -22.13
C PRO A 58 5.91 -10.68 -22.63
N GLN A 59 4.61 -10.44 -22.81
CA GLN A 59 4.07 -9.13 -23.15
C GLN A 59 3.15 -8.61 -22.06
N MET A 60 3.26 -7.31 -21.79
CA MET A 60 2.34 -6.63 -20.88
C MET A 60 0.92 -6.69 -21.44
N ARG A 61 -0.04 -7.08 -20.60
CA ARG A 61 -1.44 -7.10 -21.01
C ARG A 61 -1.94 -5.69 -21.29
N LYS A 62 -2.71 -5.56 -22.37
CA LYS A 62 -3.34 -4.30 -22.82
C LYS A 62 -4.09 -3.57 -21.69
N ILE A 63 -4.68 -4.34 -20.77
CA ILE A 63 -5.44 -3.78 -19.65
C ILE A 63 -4.58 -2.86 -18.76
N VAL A 64 -3.26 -3.06 -18.61
CA VAL A 64 -2.40 -2.16 -17.82
C VAL A 64 -2.38 -0.77 -18.45
N HIS A 65 -2.17 -0.72 -19.76
CA HIS A 65 -2.23 0.53 -20.52
C HIS A 65 -3.64 1.14 -20.52
N ASP A 66 -4.71 0.33 -20.55
CA ASP A 66 -6.08 0.84 -20.47
C ASP A 66 -6.38 1.52 -19.13
N VAL A 67 -5.84 0.98 -18.03
CA VAL A 67 -5.97 1.58 -16.68
C VAL A 67 -5.25 2.92 -16.60
N ALA A 68 -3.99 2.97 -17.06
CA ALA A 68 -3.22 4.22 -17.09
C ALA A 68 -3.93 5.28 -17.95
N ARG A 69 -4.42 4.91 -19.15
CA ARG A 69 -5.19 5.81 -20.01
C ARG A 69 -6.50 6.28 -19.38
N ARG A 70 -7.18 5.41 -18.63
CA ARG A 70 -8.40 5.78 -17.90
C ARG A 70 -8.10 6.77 -16.78
N ARG A 71 -7.00 6.57 -16.03
CA ARG A 71 -6.54 7.52 -15.01
C ARG A 71 -6.26 8.86 -15.66
N GLU A 72 -5.50 8.89 -16.77
CA GLU A 72 -5.14 10.12 -17.46
C GLU A 72 -6.38 10.92 -17.88
N ARG A 73 -7.35 10.26 -18.54
CA ARG A 73 -8.62 10.89 -18.93
C ARG A 73 -9.38 11.49 -17.74
N ALA A 74 -9.39 10.79 -16.61
CA ALA A 74 -10.05 11.29 -15.40
C ALA A 74 -9.35 12.54 -14.84
N LEU A 75 -8.02 12.59 -14.88
CA LEU A 75 -7.25 13.76 -14.44
C LEU A 75 -7.40 14.94 -15.41
N THR A 76 -7.39 14.69 -16.72
CA THR A 76 -7.70 15.72 -17.73
C THR A 76 -9.08 16.33 -17.49
N GLN A 77 -10.08 15.48 -17.20
CA GLN A 77 -11.43 15.97 -16.88
C GLN A 77 -11.44 16.84 -15.62
N LEU A 78 -10.75 16.43 -14.55
CA LEU A 78 -10.65 17.23 -13.32
C LEU A 78 -9.96 18.58 -13.58
N ARG A 79 -8.90 18.62 -14.40
CA ARG A 79 -8.24 19.86 -14.82
C ARG A 79 -9.18 20.79 -15.57
N SER A 80 -10.00 20.26 -16.48
CA SER A 80 -11.00 21.06 -17.20
C SER A 80 -12.07 21.68 -16.29
N GLN A 81 -12.23 21.15 -15.07
CA GLN A 81 -13.11 21.67 -14.03
C GLN A 81 -12.41 22.64 -13.07
N GLY A 82 -11.20 23.10 -13.40
CA GLY A 82 -10.42 24.03 -12.59
C GLY A 82 -9.68 23.38 -11.41
N LYS A 83 -9.58 22.04 -11.35
CA LYS A 83 -8.74 21.38 -10.34
C LYS A 83 -7.29 21.35 -10.79
N HIS A 84 -6.40 21.55 -9.84
CA HIS A 84 -4.97 21.36 -10.06
C HIS A 84 -4.61 19.90 -9.78
N VAL A 85 -3.55 19.42 -10.45
CA VAL A 85 -3.07 18.04 -10.30
C VAL A 85 -1.54 18.06 -10.28
N ALA A 86 -0.93 17.32 -9.38
CA ALA A 86 0.50 17.01 -9.41
C ALA A 86 0.72 15.50 -9.42
N ARG A 87 1.76 15.08 -10.14
CA ARG A 87 2.12 13.68 -10.31
C ARG A 87 3.49 13.41 -9.72
N VAL A 88 3.57 12.36 -8.92
CA VAL A 88 4.82 11.83 -8.39
C VAL A 88 4.95 10.39 -8.86
N LEU A 89 6.07 10.08 -9.51
CA LEU A 89 6.39 8.72 -9.93
C LEU A 89 7.27 8.11 -8.84
N LEU A 90 6.89 6.91 -8.40
CA LEU A 90 7.46 6.20 -7.27
C LEU A 90 8.05 4.89 -7.77
N THR A 91 9.33 4.62 -7.50
CA THR A 91 9.99 3.36 -7.85
C THR A 91 10.57 2.72 -6.60
N PRO A 92 10.24 1.45 -6.30
CA PRO A 92 10.83 0.74 -5.16
C PRO A 92 12.35 0.74 -5.22
N GLU A 93 13.02 1.08 -4.12
CA GLU A 93 14.46 0.87 -3.96
C GLU A 93 14.78 -0.59 -3.63
N TRP A 94 13.91 -1.21 -2.84
CA TRP A 94 13.96 -2.63 -2.51
C TRP A 94 12.56 -3.25 -2.58
N ARG A 95 12.06 -3.76 -1.44
CA ARG A 95 10.78 -4.46 -1.36
C ARG A 95 9.78 -3.61 -0.60
N ILE A 96 8.55 -3.62 -1.09
CA ILE A 96 7.44 -2.90 -0.47
C ILE A 96 6.41 -3.93 -0.03
N ALA A 97 6.11 -3.93 1.27
CA ALA A 97 5.06 -4.74 1.87
C ALA A 97 3.80 -3.88 2.08
N VAL A 98 2.96 -3.78 1.05
CA VAL A 98 1.71 -2.99 1.13
C VAL A 98 0.54 -3.93 1.33
N GLY A 99 -0.20 -3.82 2.43
CA GLY A 99 -1.38 -4.68 2.69
C GLY A 99 -1.11 -5.88 3.59
N LEU A 100 0.06 -5.93 4.21
CA LEU A 100 0.34 -6.85 5.32
C LEU A 100 -0.50 -6.45 6.55
N GLY A 101 -1.29 -7.39 7.09
CA GLY A 101 -2.17 -7.14 8.23
C GLY A 101 -3.57 -6.57 7.90
N GLU A 102 -3.91 -6.43 6.61
CA GLU A 102 -5.26 -6.02 6.19
C GLU A 102 -6.28 -7.14 6.46
N LYS A 103 -7.25 -6.87 7.35
CA LYS A 103 -8.30 -7.82 7.76
C LYS A 103 -9.16 -8.35 6.62
N ASN A 104 -9.26 -7.59 5.53
CA ASN A 104 -10.04 -7.96 4.34
C ASN A 104 -9.29 -8.91 3.39
N ASN A 105 -8.04 -9.24 3.71
CA ASN A 105 -7.24 -10.20 2.97
C ASN A 105 -7.28 -11.53 3.74
N ALA A 106 -8.30 -12.35 3.47
CA ALA A 106 -8.54 -13.63 4.17
C ALA A 106 -7.36 -14.61 4.14
N HIS A 107 -6.38 -14.37 3.25
CA HIS A 107 -5.20 -15.20 3.06
C HIS A 107 -3.89 -14.49 3.43
N GLU A 108 -3.95 -13.28 4.00
CA GLU A 108 -2.80 -12.47 4.47
C GLU A 108 -1.63 -12.41 3.47
N ILE A 109 -1.94 -12.39 2.17
CA ILE A 109 -0.95 -12.56 1.09
C ILE A 109 0.06 -11.38 1.03
N GLY A 110 -0.04 -10.39 1.92
CA GLY A 110 0.93 -9.31 2.09
C GLY A 110 0.84 -8.20 1.05
N LEU A 111 -0.18 -8.25 0.18
CA LEU A 111 -0.31 -7.36 -0.97
C LEU A 111 -1.71 -6.75 -1.11
N THR A 112 -1.76 -5.42 -1.23
CA THR A 112 -2.97 -4.68 -1.60
C THR A 112 -3.14 -4.72 -3.11
N LEU A 113 -4.27 -5.28 -3.54
CA LEU A 113 -4.63 -5.39 -4.95
C LEU A 113 -5.79 -4.46 -5.27
N HIS A 114 -5.74 -3.81 -6.43
CA HIS A 114 -6.84 -2.99 -6.92
C HIS A 114 -8.10 -3.85 -7.16
N GLY A 115 -9.25 -3.43 -6.61
CA GLY A 115 -10.49 -4.23 -6.61
C GLY A 115 -11.04 -4.61 -7.99
N THR A 116 -10.77 -3.80 -9.01
CA THR A 116 -11.18 -4.09 -10.40
C THR A 116 -10.11 -4.83 -11.21
N TYR A 117 -8.86 -4.39 -11.15
CA TYR A 117 -7.80 -4.85 -12.04
C TYR A 117 -6.98 -6.01 -11.46
N GLY A 118 -7.01 -6.19 -10.14
CA GLY A 118 -6.31 -7.24 -9.43
C GLY A 118 -4.80 -7.11 -9.40
N TRP A 119 -4.28 -5.90 -9.51
CA TRP A 119 -2.83 -5.63 -9.49
C TRP A 119 -2.40 -4.83 -8.27
N PRO A 120 -1.10 -4.88 -7.93
CA PRO A 120 -0.54 -4.12 -6.83
C PRO A 120 -0.92 -2.65 -6.92
N VAL A 121 -1.36 -2.10 -5.80
CA VAL A 121 -1.69 -0.68 -5.64
C VAL A 121 -1.14 -0.20 -4.31
N ILE A 122 -0.63 1.02 -4.29
CA ILE A 122 -0.27 1.70 -3.03
C ILE A 122 -1.45 2.60 -2.65
N PRO A 123 -2.18 2.34 -1.55
CA PRO A 123 -3.32 3.14 -1.17
C PRO A 123 -2.98 4.61 -0.98
N GLY A 124 -3.82 5.49 -1.54
CA GLY A 124 -3.68 6.94 -1.39
C GLY A 124 -3.83 7.38 0.07
N SER A 125 -4.58 6.63 0.88
CA SER A 125 -4.65 6.81 2.32
C SER A 125 -3.31 6.55 3.02
N GLY A 126 -2.58 5.52 2.59
CA GLY A 126 -1.24 5.21 3.10
C GLY A 126 -0.24 6.30 2.72
N LEU A 127 -0.27 6.75 1.45
CA LEU A 127 0.57 7.86 0.97
C LEU A 127 0.27 9.16 1.74
N LYS A 128 -1.00 9.49 1.93
CA LYS A 128 -1.41 10.65 2.72
C LYS A 128 -0.96 10.51 4.18
N GLY A 129 -1.08 9.31 4.74
CA GLY A 129 -0.70 8.99 6.11
C GLY A 129 0.79 9.20 6.37
N VAL A 130 1.66 8.61 5.54
CA VAL A 130 3.12 8.80 5.66
C VAL A 130 3.53 10.25 5.41
N THR A 131 2.94 10.90 4.41
CA THR A 131 3.23 12.31 4.13
C THR A 131 2.87 13.20 5.32
N ALA A 132 1.69 12.99 5.90
CA ALA A 132 1.32 13.69 7.11
C ALA A 132 2.30 13.35 8.24
N ALA A 133 2.62 12.07 8.48
CA ALA A 133 3.55 11.65 9.54
C ALA A 133 4.87 12.41 9.45
N HIS A 134 5.47 12.42 8.26
CA HIS A 134 6.70 13.14 7.93
C HIS A 134 6.64 14.63 8.22
N VAL A 135 5.60 15.31 7.76
CA VAL A 135 5.54 16.76 7.89
C VAL A 135 5.30 17.18 9.34
N TYR A 136 4.55 16.39 10.11
CA TYR A 136 4.31 16.66 11.53
C TYR A 136 5.46 16.23 12.46
N SER A 137 6.38 15.37 12.01
CA SER A 137 7.54 14.96 12.80
C SER A 137 8.73 15.92 12.70
N ARG A 138 8.61 17.01 11.92
CA ARG A 138 9.68 18.02 11.79
C ARG A 138 9.78 18.83 13.08
N ASP A 139 11.01 19.04 13.55
CA ASP A 139 11.28 19.75 14.81
C ASP A 139 10.87 21.23 14.76
N GLU A 140 10.91 21.87 13.59
CA GLU A 140 10.64 23.31 13.41
C GLU A 140 9.36 23.57 12.58
N ILE A 141 8.19 23.28 13.15
CA ILE A 141 6.91 23.65 12.53
C ILE A 141 6.45 25.00 13.06
N THR A 142 6.60 26.04 12.24
CA THR A 142 6.01 27.36 12.48
C THR A 142 4.49 27.28 12.59
N THR A 143 3.86 28.22 13.30
CA THR A 143 2.38 28.26 13.45
C THR A 143 1.67 28.32 12.10
N GLU A 144 2.22 29.07 11.15
CA GLU A 144 1.68 29.18 9.78
C GLU A 144 1.78 27.86 9.03
N ASN A 145 2.93 27.17 9.09
CA ASN A 145 3.08 25.86 8.48
C ASN A 145 2.10 24.86 9.11
N ARG A 146 1.90 24.88 10.43
CA ARG A 146 0.93 24.00 11.10
C ARG A 146 -0.49 24.21 10.58
N LYS A 147 -0.90 25.47 10.37
CA LYS A 147 -2.21 25.80 9.79
C LYS A 147 -2.33 25.27 8.37
N ARG A 148 -1.34 25.52 7.51
CA ARG A 148 -1.31 25.01 6.13
C ARG A 148 -1.37 23.49 6.07
N ILE A 149 -0.61 22.80 6.92
CA ILE A 149 -0.62 21.33 7.02
C ILE A 149 -2.03 20.85 7.39
N ARG A 150 -2.68 21.48 8.36
CA ARG A 150 -4.06 21.15 8.76
C ARG A 150 -5.04 21.37 7.60
N GLU A 151 -4.90 22.44 6.84
CA GLU A 151 -5.75 22.70 5.67
C GLU A 151 -5.55 21.65 4.57
N ILE A 152 -4.31 21.21 4.33
CA ILE A 152 -3.98 20.20 3.31
C ILE A 152 -4.48 18.80 3.72
N PHE A 153 -4.17 18.37 4.94
CA PHE A 153 -4.43 16.99 5.38
C PHE A 153 -5.78 16.81 6.09
N GLY A 154 -6.31 17.88 6.69
CA GLY A 154 -7.52 17.87 7.51
C GLY A 154 -7.26 17.60 9.00
N SER A 155 -8.31 17.73 9.81
CA SER A 155 -8.33 17.47 11.26
C SER A 155 -9.64 16.80 11.69
N PRO A 156 -9.72 16.13 12.86
CA PRO A 156 -8.64 15.85 13.80
C PRO A 156 -7.73 14.71 13.33
N ARG A 157 -6.51 14.65 13.87
CA ARG A 157 -5.60 13.52 13.61
C ARG A 157 -5.93 12.34 14.54
N PRO A 158 -5.82 11.08 14.08
CA PRO A 158 -6.12 9.93 14.95
C PRO A 158 -5.28 9.87 16.23
N GLN A 159 -4.02 10.34 16.20
CA GLN A 159 -3.16 10.40 17.40
C GLN A 159 -3.50 11.58 18.34
N GLU A 160 -4.10 12.66 17.83
CA GLU A 160 -4.57 13.77 18.67
C GLU A 160 -5.84 13.41 19.43
N GLN A 161 -6.67 12.51 18.88
CA GLN A 161 -7.82 11.94 19.60
C GLN A 161 -7.41 11.20 20.88
N SER A 162 -6.25 10.53 20.91
CA SER A 162 -5.77 9.85 22.12
C SER A 162 -5.24 10.80 23.21
N LYS A 163 -4.96 12.06 22.90
CA LYS A 163 -4.54 13.09 23.87
C LYS A 163 -5.69 13.96 24.37
N GLN A 164 -6.93 13.72 23.92
CA GLN A 164 -8.14 14.47 24.34
C GLN A 164 -8.52 14.28 25.82
N ASN A 165 -7.80 13.44 26.58
CA ASN A 165 -7.97 13.30 28.03
C ASN A 165 -7.09 14.25 28.88
N SER A 166 -6.29 15.14 28.28
CA SER A 166 -5.59 16.20 29.04
C SER A 166 -6.28 17.56 28.83
N GLU A 167 -6.68 18.20 29.92
CA GLU A 167 -7.49 19.43 30.04
C GLU A 167 -6.82 20.73 29.51
N SER A 168 -6.07 20.66 28.41
CA SER A 168 -5.31 21.78 27.85
C SER A 168 -5.31 21.74 26.33
N ALA A 169 -6.49 21.85 25.71
CA ALA A 169 -6.63 21.93 24.25
C ALA A 169 -7.12 23.33 23.86
N ASP A 170 -6.32 24.05 23.06
CA ASP A 170 -6.73 25.27 22.39
C ASP A 170 -7.99 25.02 21.55
N GLN A 171 -9.12 25.63 21.94
CA GLN A 171 -10.47 25.38 21.44
C GLN A 171 -10.65 25.56 19.91
N GLU A 172 -9.67 26.18 19.22
CA GLU A 172 -9.70 26.44 17.78
C GLU A 172 -9.04 25.34 16.93
N THR A 173 -8.19 24.51 17.56
CA THR A 173 -7.48 23.39 16.91
C THR A 173 -8.34 22.13 16.74
N ASP A 174 -9.46 22.03 17.46
CA ASP A 174 -10.25 20.79 17.58
C ASP A 174 -11.45 20.67 16.60
N ARG A 175 -11.66 21.69 15.75
CA ARG A 175 -12.73 21.61 14.74
C ARG A 175 -12.37 20.61 13.64
N ALA A 176 -13.28 19.68 13.35
CA ALA A 176 -13.16 18.77 12.21
C ALA A 176 -13.10 19.57 10.91
N ALA A 177 -12.05 19.36 10.13
CA ALA A 177 -11.82 20.05 8.88
C ALA A 177 -11.41 19.06 7.79
N ARG A 178 -12.03 19.18 6.62
CA ARG A 178 -11.69 18.35 5.46
C ARG A 178 -10.40 18.88 4.83
N GLY A 179 -9.43 17.99 4.62
CA GLY A 179 -8.22 18.33 3.87
C GLY A 179 -8.51 18.76 2.42
N SER A 180 -7.81 19.78 1.95
CA SER A 180 -7.96 20.37 0.61
C SER A 180 -7.35 19.49 -0.50
N VAL A 181 -6.35 18.68 -0.17
CA VAL A 181 -5.63 17.82 -1.13
C VAL A 181 -6.07 16.36 -1.03
N ARG A 182 -6.42 15.77 -2.18
CA ARG A 182 -6.80 14.37 -2.34
C ARG A 182 -5.61 13.59 -2.88
N PHE A 183 -5.20 12.58 -2.14
CA PHE A 183 -4.19 11.60 -2.57
C PHE A 183 -4.91 10.43 -3.21
N LEU A 184 -4.70 10.22 -4.51
CA LEU A 184 -5.26 9.07 -5.21
C LEU A 184 -4.38 7.84 -4.98
N ASP A 185 -4.97 6.66 -5.11
CA ASP A 185 -4.23 5.41 -5.08
C ASP A 185 -3.16 5.39 -6.17
N ALA A 186 -1.93 5.07 -5.80
CA ALA A 186 -0.85 5.00 -6.76
C ALA A 186 -0.92 3.70 -7.55
N LEU A 187 -1.11 3.85 -8.86
CA LEU A 187 -1.30 2.75 -9.80
C LEU A 187 0.00 2.49 -10.55
N ALA A 188 0.25 1.24 -10.91
CA ALA A 188 1.30 0.90 -11.85
C ALA A 188 0.98 1.45 -13.24
N THR A 189 1.93 2.17 -13.84
CA THR A 189 1.73 2.90 -15.10
C THR A 189 2.73 2.51 -16.18
N ASP A 190 3.98 2.24 -15.78
CA ASP A 190 5.06 1.88 -16.69
C ASP A 190 5.54 0.44 -16.46
N GLY A 191 5.16 -0.44 -17.38
CA GLY A 191 5.70 -1.80 -17.44
C GLY A 191 5.17 -2.74 -16.37
N GLN A 192 5.94 -3.79 -16.10
CA GLN A 192 5.55 -4.88 -15.22
C GLN A 192 5.88 -4.54 -13.78
N VAL A 193 4.90 -4.72 -12.89
CA VAL A 193 5.18 -4.77 -11.47
C VAL A 193 5.81 -6.12 -11.15
N LYS A 194 7.02 -6.08 -10.60
CA LYS A 194 7.69 -7.29 -10.11
C LYS A 194 7.21 -7.57 -8.70
N VAL A 195 6.77 -8.80 -8.49
CA VAL A 195 6.29 -9.27 -7.19
C VAL A 195 7.16 -10.44 -6.76
N THR A 196 7.55 -10.45 -5.50
CA THR A 196 8.47 -11.43 -4.94
C THR A 196 7.91 -11.97 -3.63
N VAL A 197 8.03 -13.28 -3.43
CA VAL A 197 7.72 -13.92 -2.15
C VAL A 197 8.86 -13.62 -1.19
N ASP A 198 8.53 -13.10 -0.02
CA ASP A 198 9.46 -12.92 1.09
C ASP A 198 9.00 -13.74 2.31
N VAL A 199 9.88 -13.87 3.31
CA VAL A 199 9.62 -14.68 4.50
C VAL A 199 9.93 -13.90 5.77
N LEU A 200 8.98 -13.94 6.72
CA LEU A 200 9.18 -13.50 8.09
C LEU A 200 9.26 -14.74 8.98
N THR A 201 10.28 -14.82 9.85
CA THR A 201 10.44 -15.92 10.80
C THR A 201 10.32 -15.41 12.25
N PRO A 202 9.12 -15.02 12.72
CA PRO A 202 8.93 -14.63 14.10
C PRO A 202 9.32 -15.78 15.04
N HIS A 203 10.25 -15.47 15.95
CA HIS A 203 10.76 -16.43 16.92
C HIS A 203 9.83 -16.57 18.13
N VAL A 204 9.17 -15.49 18.57
CA VAL A 204 8.35 -15.47 19.79
C VAL A 204 6.84 -15.44 19.50
N LYS A 205 6.39 -16.14 18.46
CA LYS A 205 4.98 -16.19 18.04
C LYS A 205 4.02 -16.60 19.20
N PRO A 206 4.31 -17.62 20.03
CA PRO A 206 3.43 -18.01 21.13
C PRO A 206 3.18 -16.88 22.14
N TYR A 207 4.18 -16.03 22.39
CA TYR A 207 4.02 -14.85 23.24
C TYR A 207 3.03 -13.87 22.60
N TYR A 208 3.27 -13.46 21.35
CA TYR A 208 2.41 -12.50 20.66
C TYR A 208 0.97 -12.99 20.46
N ASP A 209 0.78 -14.25 20.05
CA ASP A 209 -0.55 -14.84 19.91
C ASP A 209 -1.30 -14.78 21.24
N SER A 210 -0.64 -15.18 22.32
CA SER A 210 -1.24 -15.13 23.65
C SER A 210 -1.65 -13.70 24.01
N THR A 211 -0.78 -12.69 23.76
CA THR A 211 -1.10 -11.28 24.05
C THR A 211 -2.33 -10.75 23.32
N LEU A 212 -2.65 -11.29 22.14
CA LEU A 212 -3.82 -10.89 21.36
C LEU A 212 -5.11 -11.59 21.81
N THR A 213 -5.01 -12.77 22.43
CA THR A 213 -6.15 -13.61 22.79
C THR A 213 -6.42 -13.68 24.29
N HIS A 214 -5.64 -13.00 25.14
CA HIS A 214 -5.82 -13.07 26.59
C HIS A 214 -7.19 -12.59 27.04
N ARG A 215 -7.80 -13.40 27.89
CA ARG A 215 -8.93 -12.99 28.73
C ARG A 215 -8.40 -12.32 29.99
N GLU A 216 -9.17 -11.40 30.57
CA GLU A 216 -8.85 -10.78 31.84
C GLU A 216 -8.52 -11.84 32.91
N GLY A 217 -7.30 -11.80 33.44
CA GLY A 217 -6.80 -12.72 34.48
C GLY A 217 -5.85 -13.82 34.01
N GLU A 218 -5.70 -14.06 32.70
CA GLU A 218 -4.69 -14.99 32.17
C GLU A 218 -3.35 -14.29 31.90
N LYS A 219 -2.25 -14.96 32.26
CA LYS A 219 -0.89 -14.46 32.00
C LYS A 219 -0.41 -14.91 30.62
N PRO A 220 0.21 -14.02 29.82
CA PRO A 220 0.88 -14.41 28.60
C PRO A 220 1.93 -15.48 28.78
N HIS A 221 1.97 -16.38 27.78
CA HIS A 221 3.09 -17.27 27.58
C HIS A 221 4.34 -16.41 27.45
N PRO A 222 5.32 -16.50 28.36
CA PRO A 222 6.47 -15.60 28.34
C PRO A 222 7.26 -15.74 27.04
N PRO A 223 7.91 -14.67 26.56
CA PRO A 223 8.81 -14.79 25.43
C PRO A 223 9.98 -15.69 25.85
N ALA A 224 10.30 -16.68 25.02
CA ALA A 224 11.33 -17.66 25.35
C ALA A 224 12.23 -17.96 24.15
N GLU A 225 13.52 -18.18 24.43
CA GLU A 225 14.56 -18.48 23.44
C GLU A 225 14.44 -19.87 22.81
N HIS A 226 13.66 -20.78 23.40
CA HIS A 226 13.44 -22.12 22.85
C HIS A 226 12.23 -22.20 21.90
N HIS A 227 11.51 -21.09 21.70
CA HIS A 227 10.42 -21.07 20.73
C HIS A 227 10.96 -21.27 19.31
N GLN A 228 10.34 -22.17 18.55
CA GLN A 228 10.78 -22.44 17.19
C GLN A 228 10.36 -21.28 16.25
N PRO A 229 11.23 -20.84 15.33
CA PRO A 229 10.87 -19.85 14.33
C PRO A 229 9.79 -20.42 13.41
N VAL A 230 8.72 -19.65 13.19
CA VAL A 230 7.60 -20.05 12.32
C VAL A 230 7.68 -19.27 11.02
N PRO A 231 8.09 -19.87 9.88
CA PRO A 231 8.17 -19.14 8.62
C PRO A 231 6.79 -18.73 8.09
N VAL A 232 6.59 -17.43 7.90
CA VAL A 232 5.39 -16.82 7.33
C VAL A 232 5.77 -16.18 6.00
N HIS A 233 5.25 -16.71 4.90
CA HIS A 233 5.52 -16.21 3.55
C HIS A 233 4.48 -15.15 3.16
N PHE A 234 4.93 -14.08 2.51
CA PHE A 234 4.07 -13.00 2.03
C PHE A 234 4.60 -12.41 0.72
N LEU A 235 3.73 -11.78 -0.06
CA LEU A 235 4.13 -11.08 -1.29
C LEU A 235 4.61 -9.68 -0.99
N THR A 236 5.62 -9.27 -1.74
CA THR A 236 6.15 -7.90 -1.76
C THR A 236 6.26 -7.42 -3.20
N VAL A 237 6.21 -6.10 -3.39
CA VAL A 237 6.56 -5.48 -4.67
C VAL A 237 8.05 -5.19 -4.66
N SER A 238 8.79 -5.69 -5.64
CA SER A 238 10.24 -5.53 -5.76
C SER A 238 10.67 -4.70 -6.97
N GLY A 239 9.71 -4.21 -7.76
CA GLY A 239 10.01 -3.35 -8.90
C GLY A 239 8.77 -2.95 -9.70
N GLY A 240 8.96 -2.00 -10.61
CA GLY A 240 7.89 -1.34 -11.36
C GLY A 240 7.73 0.11 -10.91
N THR A 241 7.08 0.93 -11.73
CA THR A 241 6.84 2.35 -11.42
C THR A 241 5.36 2.57 -11.10
N PHE A 242 5.12 3.26 -9.98
CA PHE A 242 3.80 3.64 -9.53
C PHE A 242 3.61 5.14 -9.70
N THR A 243 2.43 5.55 -10.12
CA THR A 243 2.06 6.96 -10.29
C THR A 243 1.11 7.36 -9.18
N ALA A 244 1.58 8.24 -8.29
CA ALA A 244 0.78 8.90 -7.27
C ALA A 244 0.31 10.25 -7.79
N ASP A 245 -1.00 10.41 -7.96
CA ASP A 245 -1.62 11.66 -8.41
C ASP A 245 -2.30 12.36 -7.23
N LEU A 246 -1.99 13.65 -7.05
CA LEU A 246 -2.58 14.52 -6.04
C LEU A 246 -3.51 15.52 -6.73
N VAL A 247 -4.71 15.72 -6.18
CA VAL A 247 -5.75 16.59 -6.76
C VAL A 247 -6.30 17.55 -5.71
N GLY A 248 -6.39 18.83 -6.04
CA GLY A 248 -6.84 19.87 -5.13
C GLY A 248 -7.29 21.14 -5.85
N ASP A 249 -7.64 22.15 -5.06
CA ASP A 249 -8.14 23.44 -5.52
C ASP A 249 -7.05 24.52 -5.59
N SER A 250 -5.96 24.37 -4.82
CA SER A 250 -4.82 25.27 -4.78
C SER A 250 -3.61 24.59 -5.42
N GLU A 251 -3.03 25.19 -6.46
CA GLU A 251 -1.81 24.70 -7.10
C GLU A 251 -0.63 24.66 -6.12
N GLU A 252 -0.52 25.69 -5.29
CA GLU A 252 0.57 25.83 -4.33
C GLU A 252 0.51 24.72 -3.27
N ASP A 253 -0.67 24.41 -2.75
CA ASP A 253 -0.85 23.35 -1.75
C ASP A 253 -0.59 21.97 -2.32
N ILE A 254 -0.96 21.74 -3.58
CA ILE A 254 -0.67 20.49 -4.26
C ILE A 254 0.84 20.36 -4.48
N ALA A 255 1.51 21.42 -4.94
CA ALA A 255 2.95 21.42 -5.14
C ALA A 255 3.68 21.11 -3.82
N TYR A 256 3.29 21.78 -2.74
CA TYR A 256 3.79 21.54 -1.39
C TYR A 256 3.54 20.10 -0.94
N ALA A 257 2.29 19.62 -0.98
CA ALA A 257 1.94 18.26 -0.58
C ALA A 257 2.70 17.20 -1.39
N ALA A 258 2.92 17.45 -2.68
CA ALA A 258 3.65 16.53 -3.53
C ALA A 258 5.18 16.60 -3.31
N SER A 259 5.73 17.72 -2.84
CA SER A 259 7.13 17.79 -2.37
C SER A 259 7.29 17.02 -1.06
N CYS A 260 6.38 17.25 -0.11
CA CYS A 260 6.36 16.50 1.14
C CYS A 260 6.20 14.99 0.92
N LEU A 261 5.40 14.57 -0.07
CA LEU A 261 5.24 13.16 -0.40
C LEU A 261 6.55 12.54 -0.86
N GLN A 262 7.31 13.23 -1.71
CA GLN A 262 8.60 12.75 -2.21
C GLN A 262 9.58 12.51 -1.04
N GLU A 263 9.74 13.50 -0.18
CA GLU A 263 10.60 13.38 1.00
C GLU A 263 10.11 12.27 1.94
N ALA A 264 8.79 12.18 2.17
CA ALA A 264 8.23 11.19 3.10
C ALA A 264 8.48 9.74 2.66
N VAL A 265 8.34 9.44 1.37
CA VAL A 265 8.54 8.07 0.87
C VAL A 265 10.02 7.69 0.74
N GLU A 266 10.90 8.69 0.54
CA GLU A 266 12.36 8.51 0.52
C GLU A 266 12.94 8.35 1.94
N GLU A 267 12.38 9.03 2.95
CA GLU A 267 12.93 9.02 4.31
C GLU A 267 12.22 8.05 5.28
N GLN A 268 10.91 7.85 5.13
CA GLN A 268 10.11 7.04 6.07
C GLN A 268 9.61 5.73 5.47
N GLY A 269 9.57 5.63 4.13
CA GLY A 269 9.03 4.49 3.42
C GLY A 269 7.51 4.32 3.54
N VAL A 270 6.92 3.55 2.63
CA VAL A 270 5.47 3.27 2.59
C VAL A 270 5.15 1.80 2.86
N GLY A 271 4.03 1.55 3.54
CA GLY A 271 3.55 0.20 3.84
C GLY A 271 4.03 -0.30 5.20
N ALA A 272 4.17 -1.61 5.32
CA ALA A 272 4.56 -2.28 6.55
C ALA A 272 6.07 -2.53 6.63
N LYS A 273 6.56 -2.73 7.85
CA LYS A 273 7.96 -3.14 8.14
C LYS A 273 9.02 -2.14 7.64
N THR A 274 8.71 -0.85 7.63
CA THR A 274 9.65 0.22 7.24
C THR A 274 10.91 0.25 8.09
N SER A 275 10.81 -0.02 9.39
CA SER A 275 11.97 -0.15 10.29
C SER A 275 12.93 -1.30 9.93
N ALA A 276 12.48 -2.27 9.14
CA ALA A 276 13.31 -3.36 8.62
C ALA A 276 13.81 -3.09 7.19
N GLY A 277 13.65 -1.86 6.68
CA GLY A 277 14.11 -1.43 5.36
C GLY A 277 13.10 -1.59 4.23
N TYR A 278 11.87 -2.06 4.50
CA TYR A 278 10.84 -2.16 3.46
C TYR A 278 10.23 -0.80 3.13
N GLY A 279 9.74 -0.64 1.91
CA GLY A 279 8.86 0.47 1.55
C GLY A 279 9.53 1.76 1.11
N TYR A 280 10.86 1.82 1.13
CA TYR A 280 11.63 2.96 0.60
C TYR A 280 11.54 3.01 -0.92
N MET A 281 11.34 4.22 -1.45
CA MET A 281 11.12 4.46 -2.87
C MET A 281 11.86 5.71 -3.32
N THR A 282 12.48 5.62 -4.49
CA THR A 282 12.96 6.80 -5.21
C THR A 282 11.79 7.51 -5.88
N THR A 283 11.87 8.83 -5.92
CA THR A 283 10.84 9.63 -6.56
C THR A 283 11.35 10.48 -7.72
N ARG A 284 10.44 10.77 -8.66
CA ARG A 284 10.64 11.79 -9.69
C ARG A 284 9.33 12.54 -9.93
N ARG A 285 9.44 13.83 -10.20
CA ARG A 285 8.31 14.62 -10.72
C ARG A 285 7.87 14.02 -12.06
N GLY A 286 6.60 13.65 -12.15
CA GLY A 286 6.02 13.19 -13.41
C GLY A 286 5.47 14.36 -14.19
N GLU A 287 5.77 14.40 -15.48
CA GLU A 287 5.01 15.21 -16.42
C GLU A 287 3.62 14.56 -16.62
N MET A 288 2.61 15.38 -16.86
CA MET A 288 1.22 14.96 -17.10
C MET A 288 0.70 15.53 -18.40
#